data_AF-A0A6P0UCW5-F1
#
_entry.id   AF-A0A6P0UCW5-F1
#
_cell.length_a   1.000
_cell.length_b   1.000
_cell.length_c   1.000
_cell.angle_alpha   90.00
_cell.angle_beta   90.00
_cell.angle_gamma   90.00
#
_symmetry.space_group_name_H-M   'P 1'
#
loop_
_entity.id
_entity.type
_entity.pdbx_description
1 polymer ?
#
loop_
_entity_poly.entity_id
_entity_poly.type
_entity_poly.pdbx_seq_one_letter_code
_entity_poly.pdbx_strand_id
1 'polypeptide(L)'
;MRTMIILLVPFIFLSCREGKKNDPTPEPLSDPIVMDQSLEHGKKLVESECYVCHNPKAEEADMIAPPMVAVRSHYTDKKTTREEFSRSLTDWLNDPRPEKVKMRGAYRRFGIMPYQPYSEEDLRDISAYLYDSELPQPQWYEDHRRQGQGKGTGKGMMEEMEEMEDMEDEDSPYFPRATFYRNRGSEIAAKAQGVLGKNLVRAIQEKGTSGAISFCKVQAMSLTDSVGIMNNAIVKRVSDKPRNLQNRATAEETGYIIAFRRQLENQAKNQGEIRPILKEMGGEEVYYYSPIVTNAMCLQCHGKSGSEIQEPVLNTLRALYPADEARGYETGQVRGMWKIQFVKESQ
;
A
#
# COMPACT_ATOMS: atom_id res chain seq x y z
N MET A 1 -37.23 -75.97 -5.31
CA MET A 1 -37.70 -74.59 -5.07
C MET A 1 -36.61 -73.84 -4.31
N ARG A 2 -35.88 -72.96 -4.99
CA ARG A 2 -34.93 -72.02 -4.38
C ARG A 2 -35.32 -70.62 -4.89
N THR A 3 -35.96 -69.84 -4.04
CA THR A 3 -36.35 -68.45 -4.30
C THR A 3 -35.10 -67.59 -4.24
N MET A 4 -34.72 -67.03 -5.40
CA MET A 4 -33.60 -66.11 -5.53
C MET A 4 -34.13 -64.68 -5.32
N ILE A 5 -33.79 -64.09 -4.16
CA ILE A 5 -34.14 -62.70 -3.82
C ILE A 5 -33.17 -61.79 -4.59
N ILE A 6 -33.69 -61.04 -5.57
CA ILE A 6 -32.93 -59.99 -6.27
C ILE A 6 -33.01 -58.72 -5.42
N LEU A 7 -31.89 -58.37 -4.80
CA LEU A 7 -31.72 -57.18 -3.98
C LEU A 7 -31.38 -56.00 -4.92
N LEU A 8 -32.37 -55.15 -5.16
CA LEU A 8 -32.29 -54.01 -6.08
C LEU A 8 -31.61 -52.83 -5.34
N VAL A 9 -30.32 -52.63 -5.61
CA VAL A 9 -29.53 -51.51 -5.05
C VAL A 9 -29.91 -50.23 -5.81
N PRO A 10 -30.43 -49.17 -5.14
CA PRO A 10 -30.76 -47.92 -5.81
C PRO A 10 -29.46 -47.17 -6.11
N PHE A 11 -29.21 -46.95 -7.41
CA PHE A 11 -28.12 -46.12 -7.90
C PHE A 11 -28.46 -44.65 -7.60
N ILE A 12 -27.94 -44.13 -6.48
CA ILE A 12 -28.04 -42.70 -6.15
C ILE A 12 -27.06 -41.97 -7.08
N PHE A 13 -27.58 -41.36 -8.14
CA PHE A 13 -26.83 -40.37 -8.92
C PHE A 13 -26.58 -39.16 -8.03
N LEU A 14 -25.36 -39.05 -7.47
CA LEU A 14 -24.86 -37.78 -6.95
C LEU A 14 -24.69 -36.83 -8.13
N SER A 15 -25.68 -35.96 -8.33
CA SER A 15 -25.57 -34.79 -9.19
C SER A 15 -24.63 -33.79 -8.51
N CYS A 16 -23.37 -33.75 -8.93
CA CYS A 16 -22.47 -32.64 -8.61
C CYS A 16 -23.07 -31.35 -9.16
N ARG A 17 -23.56 -30.48 -8.26
CA ARG A 17 -23.85 -29.08 -8.61
C ARG A 17 -22.52 -28.35 -8.69
N GLU A 18 -21.93 -28.36 -9.87
CA GLU A 18 -20.76 -27.57 -10.20
C GLU A 18 -21.17 -26.09 -10.12
N GLY A 19 -20.82 -25.44 -9.01
CA GLY A 19 -21.03 -24.02 -8.82
C GLY A 19 -20.12 -23.24 -9.76
N LYS A 20 -20.58 -23.00 -10.99
CA LYS A 20 -20.02 -21.97 -11.86
C LYS A 20 -20.09 -20.65 -11.10
N LYS A 21 -18.95 -20.16 -10.61
CA LYS A 21 -18.75 -18.75 -10.33
C LYS A 21 -18.74 -18.05 -11.68
N ASN A 22 -19.91 -17.65 -12.13
CA ASN A 22 -20.04 -16.63 -13.16
C ASN A 22 -19.71 -15.31 -12.44
N ASP A 23 -18.44 -14.91 -12.39
CA ASP A 23 -18.17 -13.48 -12.32
C ASP A 23 -18.72 -12.90 -13.63
N PRO A 24 -19.66 -11.94 -13.59
CA PRO A 24 -20.09 -11.27 -14.80
C PRO A 24 -18.86 -10.62 -15.43
N THR A 25 -18.53 -10.98 -16.67
CA THR A 25 -17.62 -10.18 -17.48
C THR A 25 -18.13 -8.74 -17.45
N PRO A 26 -17.31 -7.74 -17.07
CA PRO A 26 -17.76 -6.36 -17.01
C PRO A 26 -18.36 -5.95 -18.34
N GLU A 27 -19.55 -5.33 -18.30
CA GLU A 27 -20.21 -4.87 -19.53
C GLU A 27 -19.31 -3.88 -20.28
N PRO A 28 -19.34 -3.90 -21.63
CA PRO A 28 -18.53 -2.98 -22.44
C PRO A 28 -18.93 -1.53 -22.16
N LEU A 29 -17.94 -0.62 -22.03
CA LEU A 29 -18.15 0.82 -21.86
C LEU A 29 -18.67 1.52 -23.15
N SER A 30 -19.42 0.82 -23.99
CA SER A 30 -20.05 1.39 -25.19
C SER A 30 -21.42 2.03 -24.90
N ASP A 31 -22.04 1.68 -23.76
CA ASP A 31 -23.31 2.27 -23.33
C ASP A 31 -23.07 3.59 -22.56
N PRO A 32 -23.72 4.70 -22.94
CA PRO A 32 -23.55 6.00 -22.27
C PRO A 32 -23.89 6.01 -20.77
N ILE A 33 -24.88 5.23 -20.33
CA ILE A 33 -25.30 5.17 -18.92
C ILE A 33 -24.25 4.41 -18.12
N VAL A 34 -23.76 3.30 -18.65
CA VAL A 34 -22.69 2.50 -18.03
C VAL A 34 -21.38 3.31 -17.97
N MET A 35 -21.10 4.10 -19.00
CA MET A 35 -19.95 5.01 -19.00
C MET A 35 -20.07 6.07 -17.90
N ASP A 36 -21.21 6.76 -17.79
CA ASP A 36 -21.41 7.79 -16.76
C ASP A 36 -21.23 7.22 -15.33
N GLN A 37 -21.79 6.02 -15.09
CA GLN A 37 -21.62 5.30 -13.82
C GLN A 37 -20.15 4.94 -13.55
N SER A 38 -19.43 4.46 -14.58
CA SER A 38 -18.02 4.11 -14.50
C SER A 38 -17.16 5.35 -14.20
N LEU A 39 -17.44 6.49 -14.84
CA LEU A 39 -16.73 7.75 -14.61
C LEU A 39 -16.95 8.27 -13.18
N GLU A 40 -18.19 8.25 -12.68
CA GLU A 40 -18.50 8.69 -11.32
C GLU A 40 -17.87 7.76 -10.26
N HIS A 41 -17.92 6.44 -10.49
CA HIS A 41 -17.28 5.49 -9.59
C HIS A 41 -15.74 5.63 -9.60
N GLY A 42 -15.14 5.72 -10.79
CA GLY A 42 -13.70 5.92 -10.96
C GLY A 42 -13.21 7.23 -10.33
N LYS A 43 -13.98 8.31 -10.48
CA LYS A 43 -13.70 9.58 -9.81
C LYS A 43 -13.64 9.43 -8.29
N LYS A 44 -14.66 8.77 -7.71
CA LYS A 44 -14.73 8.54 -6.27
C LYS A 44 -13.53 7.74 -5.76
N LEU A 45 -13.14 6.69 -6.46
CA LEU A 45 -11.96 5.88 -6.13
C LEU A 45 -10.65 6.70 -6.19
N VAL A 46 -10.47 7.51 -7.24
CA VAL A 46 -9.29 8.37 -7.35
C VAL A 46 -9.26 9.41 -6.23
N GLU A 47 -10.40 10.02 -5.89
CA GLU A 47 -10.50 11.00 -4.82
C GLU A 47 -10.27 10.41 -3.43
N SER A 48 -10.79 9.21 -3.14
CA SER A 48 -10.68 8.60 -1.82
C SER A 48 -9.38 7.85 -1.59
N GLU A 49 -8.85 7.18 -2.62
CA GLU A 49 -7.71 6.26 -2.48
C GLU A 49 -6.42 6.84 -3.06
N CYS A 50 -6.48 7.57 -4.18
CA CYS A 50 -5.27 8.00 -4.90
C CYS A 50 -4.80 9.40 -4.50
N TYR A 51 -5.72 10.33 -4.24
CA TYR A 51 -5.38 11.71 -3.84
C TYR A 51 -4.78 11.81 -2.43
N VAL A 52 -4.72 10.72 -1.67
CA VAL A 52 -3.91 10.63 -0.45
C VAL A 52 -2.44 10.94 -0.75
N CYS A 53 -1.94 10.55 -1.92
CA CYS A 53 -0.56 10.83 -2.35
C CYS A 53 -0.48 11.75 -3.59
N HIS A 54 -1.46 11.65 -4.50
CA HIS A 54 -1.51 12.43 -5.75
C HIS A 54 -2.38 13.69 -5.64
N ASN A 55 -2.38 14.34 -4.46
CA ASN A 55 -3.29 15.42 -4.11
C ASN A 55 -3.22 16.59 -5.12
N PRO A 56 -4.33 16.95 -5.81
CA PRO A 56 -4.34 18.02 -6.80
C PRO A 56 -4.30 19.43 -6.19
N LYS A 57 -4.32 19.55 -4.85
CA LYS A 57 -4.29 20.82 -4.12
C LYS A 57 -3.00 21.01 -3.31
N ALA A 58 -2.08 20.05 -3.34
CA ALA A 58 -0.84 20.16 -2.60
C ALA A 58 0.14 21.15 -3.26
N GLU A 59 0.92 21.84 -2.43
CA GLU A 59 2.04 22.64 -2.89
C GLU A 59 3.15 21.75 -3.45
N GLU A 60 3.99 22.28 -4.36
CA GLU A 60 4.96 21.45 -5.07
C GLU A 60 5.90 20.71 -4.12
N ALA A 61 6.37 21.39 -3.06
CA ALA A 61 7.30 20.83 -2.09
C ALA A 61 6.69 19.68 -1.25
N ASP A 62 5.36 19.65 -1.13
CA ASP A 62 4.63 18.71 -0.27
C ASP A 62 4.05 17.53 -1.07
N MET A 63 4.33 17.45 -2.38
CA MET A 63 3.91 16.33 -3.22
C MET A 63 4.56 15.02 -2.75
N ILE A 64 3.75 14.00 -2.52
CA ILE A 64 4.19 12.64 -2.18
C ILE A 64 4.32 11.78 -3.45
N ALA A 65 3.53 12.09 -4.48
CA ALA A 65 3.53 11.44 -5.77
C ALA A 65 3.26 12.48 -6.87
N PRO A 66 3.54 12.20 -8.16
CA PRO A 66 3.29 13.19 -9.21
C PRO A 66 1.79 13.51 -9.37
N PRO A 67 1.38 14.73 -9.75
CA PRO A 67 -0.02 15.04 -10.01
C PRO A 67 -0.64 14.10 -11.07
N MET A 68 -1.91 13.71 -10.90
CA MET A 68 -2.56 12.75 -11.83
C MET A 68 -2.62 13.25 -13.28
N VAL A 69 -2.68 14.57 -13.50
CA VAL A 69 -2.55 15.17 -14.84
C VAL A 69 -1.20 14.85 -15.50
N ALA A 70 -0.12 14.83 -14.71
CA ALA A 70 1.20 14.45 -15.19
C ALA A 70 1.24 12.95 -15.51
N VAL A 71 0.70 12.12 -14.61
CA VAL A 71 0.59 10.67 -14.82
C VAL A 71 -0.13 10.38 -16.14
N ARG A 72 -1.34 10.92 -16.34
CA ARG A 72 -2.10 10.73 -17.59
C ARG A 72 -1.26 11.10 -18.80
N SER A 73 -0.61 12.26 -18.79
CA SER A 73 0.19 12.75 -19.93
C SER A 73 1.35 11.84 -20.33
N HIS A 74 1.90 11.05 -19.40
CA HIS A 74 2.96 10.08 -19.68
C HIS A 74 2.45 8.70 -20.12
N TYR A 75 1.15 8.45 -19.97
CA TYR A 75 0.48 7.23 -20.40
C TYR A 75 -0.34 7.42 -21.68
N THR A 76 -0.57 8.67 -22.10
CA THR A 76 -1.34 9.00 -23.30
C THR A 76 -0.55 9.88 -24.26
N ASP A 77 -0.64 9.57 -25.55
CA ASP A 77 -0.33 10.47 -26.65
C ASP A 77 -1.56 10.67 -27.57
N LYS A 78 -1.37 11.31 -28.73
CA LYS A 78 -2.48 11.59 -29.68
C LYS A 78 -3.13 10.34 -30.29
N LYS A 79 -2.49 9.17 -30.20
CA LYS A 79 -2.93 7.91 -30.83
C LYS A 79 -3.32 6.84 -29.81
N THR A 80 -2.97 7.04 -28.55
CA THR A 80 -3.25 6.10 -27.47
C THR A 80 -4.76 5.89 -27.37
N THR A 81 -5.19 4.64 -27.49
CA THR A 81 -6.59 4.24 -27.28
C THR A 81 -6.90 4.07 -25.80
N ARG A 82 -8.20 4.09 -25.44
CA ARG A 82 -8.66 3.79 -24.08
C ARG A 82 -8.17 2.42 -23.60
N GLU A 83 -8.24 1.42 -24.48
CA GLU A 83 -7.85 0.05 -24.17
C GLU A 83 -6.35 -0.06 -23.91
N GLU A 84 -5.52 0.65 -24.69
CA GLU A 84 -4.08 0.71 -24.46
C GLU A 84 -3.72 1.45 -23.18
N PHE A 85 -4.38 2.58 -22.92
CA PHE A 85 -4.22 3.33 -21.68
C PHE A 85 -4.60 2.47 -20.47
N SER A 86 -5.79 1.88 -20.48
CA SER A 86 -6.30 1.06 -19.39
C SER A 86 -5.42 -0.15 -19.14
N ARG A 87 -4.97 -0.85 -20.19
CA ARG A 87 -4.03 -1.96 -20.05
C ARG A 87 -2.72 -1.51 -19.42
N SER A 88 -2.15 -0.41 -19.90
CA SER A 88 -0.85 0.06 -19.40
C SER A 88 -0.94 0.58 -17.97
N LEU A 89 -2.02 1.27 -17.61
CA LEU A 89 -2.25 1.76 -16.26
C LEU A 89 -2.50 0.59 -15.30
N THR A 90 -3.31 -0.38 -15.72
CA THR A 90 -3.62 -1.58 -14.93
C THR A 90 -2.37 -2.43 -14.69
N ASP A 91 -1.52 -2.61 -15.71
CA ASP A 91 -0.25 -3.32 -15.56
C ASP A 91 0.68 -2.64 -14.53
N TRP A 92 0.68 -1.30 -14.50
CA TRP A 92 1.43 -0.53 -13.50
C TRP A 92 0.81 -0.65 -12.09
N LEU A 93 -0.50 -0.48 -11.95
CA LEU A 93 -1.18 -0.54 -10.64
C LEU A 93 -1.11 -1.93 -10.01
N ASN A 94 -1.17 -2.98 -10.83
CA ASN A 94 -1.09 -4.36 -10.35
C ASN A 94 0.33 -4.79 -9.95
N ASP A 95 1.35 -4.13 -10.48
CA ASP A 95 2.73 -4.55 -10.34
C ASP A 95 3.70 -3.38 -10.58
N PRO A 96 3.71 -2.38 -9.69
CA PRO A 96 4.61 -1.24 -9.82
C PRO A 96 6.04 -1.71 -9.54
N ARG A 97 6.86 -1.75 -10.60
CA ARG A 97 8.28 -2.15 -10.54
C ARG A 97 9.20 -1.19 -11.30
N PRO A 98 10.47 -1.02 -10.89
CA PRO A 98 11.38 -0.05 -11.50
C PRO A 98 11.49 -0.18 -13.02
N GLU A 99 11.45 -1.40 -13.55
CA GLU A 99 11.60 -1.69 -14.98
C GLU A 99 10.40 -1.20 -15.81
N LYS A 100 9.25 -1.01 -15.16
CA LYS A 100 8.00 -0.56 -15.79
C LYS A 100 7.77 0.95 -15.68
N VAL A 101 8.69 1.69 -15.05
CA VAL A 101 8.55 3.13 -14.80
C VAL A 101 8.55 3.92 -16.12
N LYS A 102 7.41 4.57 -16.41
CA LYS A 102 7.31 5.53 -17.52
C LYS A 102 7.78 6.94 -17.15
N MET A 103 7.71 7.30 -15.87
CA MET A 103 8.04 8.63 -15.37
C MET A 103 9.35 8.61 -14.57
N ARG A 104 10.48 8.43 -15.24
CA ARG A 104 11.79 8.27 -14.57
C ARG A 104 12.14 9.42 -13.62
N GLY A 105 11.80 10.66 -13.98
CA GLY A 105 11.97 11.83 -13.10
C GLY A 105 11.10 11.77 -11.85
N ALA A 106 9.84 11.33 -11.97
CA ALA A 106 8.95 11.15 -10.83
C ALA A 106 9.41 9.99 -9.95
N TYR A 107 9.86 8.88 -10.54
CA TYR A 107 10.46 7.77 -9.78
C TYR A 107 11.71 8.20 -9.01
N ARG A 108 12.59 8.99 -9.63
CA ARG A 108 13.75 9.57 -8.95
C ARG A 108 13.35 10.48 -7.77
N ARG A 109 12.30 11.28 -7.94
CA ARG A 109 11.84 12.26 -6.93
C ARG A 109 11.03 11.62 -5.79
N PHE A 110 10.11 10.73 -6.11
CA PHE A 110 9.08 10.23 -5.19
C PHE A 110 9.27 8.76 -4.81
N GLY A 111 10.13 8.02 -5.51
CA GLY A 111 10.24 6.56 -5.37
C GLY A 111 9.14 5.82 -6.14
N ILE A 112 9.02 4.53 -5.86
CA ILE A 112 8.03 3.67 -6.51
C ILE A 112 6.66 3.78 -5.83
N MET A 113 5.60 3.77 -6.63
CA MET A 113 4.23 3.71 -6.11
C MET A 113 4.02 2.37 -5.39
N PRO A 114 3.52 2.34 -4.14
CA PRO A 114 3.19 1.09 -3.48
C PRO A 114 2.07 0.33 -4.22
N TYR A 115 2.16 -0.99 -4.29
CA TYR A 115 1.10 -1.84 -4.84
C TYR A 115 -0.22 -1.65 -4.10
N GLN A 116 -1.30 -1.45 -4.86
CA GLN A 116 -2.66 -1.30 -4.34
C GLN A 116 -3.56 -2.40 -4.94
N PRO A 117 -4.17 -3.27 -4.12
CA PRO A 117 -4.98 -4.38 -4.62
C PRO A 117 -6.39 -3.91 -4.98
N TYR A 118 -6.59 -3.53 -6.24
CA TYR A 118 -7.90 -3.17 -6.79
C TYR A 118 -8.58 -4.35 -7.49
N SER A 119 -9.90 -4.33 -7.60
CA SER A 119 -10.63 -5.27 -8.46
C SER A 119 -10.50 -4.88 -9.93
N GLU A 120 -10.75 -5.81 -10.85
CA GLU A 120 -10.77 -5.52 -12.30
C GLU A 120 -11.82 -4.46 -12.67
N GLU A 121 -12.94 -4.43 -11.95
CA GLU A 121 -13.98 -3.40 -12.11
C GLU A 121 -13.47 -2.02 -11.65
N ASP A 122 -12.84 -1.94 -10.49
CA ASP A 122 -12.24 -0.68 -10.00
C ASP A 122 -11.15 -0.18 -10.95
N LEU A 123 -10.30 -1.08 -11.45
CA LEU A 123 -9.24 -0.75 -12.41
C LEU A 123 -9.80 -0.22 -13.72
N ARG A 124 -10.90 -0.81 -14.21
CA ARG A 124 -11.64 -0.33 -15.39
C ARG A 124 -12.16 1.08 -15.15
N ASP A 125 -12.82 1.31 -14.02
CA ASP A 125 -13.49 2.58 -13.72
C ASP A 125 -12.47 3.71 -13.44
N ILE A 126 -11.40 3.42 -12.70
CA ILE A 126 -10.24 4.33 -12.52
C ILE A 126 -9.62 4.67 -13.87
N SER A 127 -9.41 3.69 -14.74
CA SER A 127 -8.85 3.91 -16.07
C SER A 127 -9.76 4.79 -16.94
N ALA A 128 -11.07 4.55 -16.91
CA ALA A 128 -12.05 5.33 -17.65
C ALA A 128 -12.04 6.80 -17.20
N TYR A 129 -12.13 7.03 -15.88
CA TYR A 129 -12.09 8.37 -15.31
C TYR A 129 -10.80 9.12 -15.68
N LEU A 130 -9.62 8.49 -15.49
CA LEU A 130 -8.34 9.13 -15.78
C LEU A 130 -8.13 9.41 -17.28
N TYR A 131 -8.75 8.62 -18.17
CA TYR A 131 -8.61 8.81 -19.60
C TYR A 131 -9.56 9.89 -20.16
N ASP A 132 -10.84 9.86 -19.80
CA ASP A 132 -11.87 10.72 -20.42
C ASP A 132 -12.12 12.03 -19.69
N SER A 133 -11.80 12.11 -18.40
CA SER A 133 -12.21 13.25 -17.58
C SER A 133 -11.19 14.37 -17.60
N GLU A 134 -11.68 15.59 -17.39
CA GLU A 134 -10.82 16.69 -16.97
C GLU A 134 -10.37 16.44 -15.53
N LEU A 135 -9.05 16.39 -15.32
CA LEU A 135 -8.48 16.08 -14.02
C LEU A 135 -8.10 17.38 -13.29
N PRO A 136 -8.40 17.49 -11.98
CA PRO A 136 -7.92 18.61 -11.19
C PRO A 136 -6.39 18.60 -11.12
N GLN A 137 -5.79 19.79 -11.06
CA GLN A 137 -4.33 19.94 -11.00
C GLN A 137 -3.92 21.04 -10.02
N PRO A 138 -2.71 20.94 -9.45
CA PRO A 138 -2.16 22.01 -8.61
C PRO A 138 -1.95 23.30 -9.40
N GLN A 139 -2.09 24.44 -8.72
CA GLN A 139 -1.96 25.76 -9.36
C GLN A 139 -0.58 25.96 -10.01
N TRP A 140 0.47 25.40 -9.42
CA TRP A 140 1.85 25.49 -9.89
C TRP A 140 2.17 24.59 -11.10
N TYR A 141 1.30 23.64 -11.46
CA TYR A 141 1.62 22.59 -12.43
C TYR A 141 1.97 23.12 -13.83
N GLU A 142 1.21 24.09 -14.34
CA GLU A 142 1.46 24.64 -15.67
C GLU A 142 2.79 25.39 -15.74
N ASP A 143 3.13 26.14 -14.70
CA ASP A 143 4.38 26.90 -14.65
C ASP A 143 5.58 25.95 -14.53
N HIS A 144 5.46 24.90 -13.70
CA HIS A 144 6.46 23.84 -13.61
C HIS A 144 6.68 23.16 -14.98
N ARG A 145 5.59 22.83 -15.69
CA ARG A 145 5.65 22.21 -17.01
C ARG A 145 6.32 23.10 -18.06
N ARG A 146 6.02 24.40 -18.06
CA ARG A 146 6.64 25.38 -18.99
C ARG A 146 8.14 25.54 -18.72
N GLN A 147 8.54 25.60 -17.45
CA GLN A 147 9.95 25.71 -17.07
C GLN A 147 10.75 24.47 -17.52
N GLY A 148 10.15 23.28 -17.47
CA GLY A 148 10.74 22.05 -17.99
C GLY A 148 10.87 21.98 -19.52
N GLN A 149 10.07 22.74 -20.29
CA GLN A 149 10.08 22.75 -21.76
C GLN A 149 10.97 23.88 -22.36
N GLY A 150 11.48 24.81 -21.55
CA GLY A 150 12.20 26.00 -22.00
C GLY A 150 13.68 25.82 -22.39
N LYS A 151 14.26 24.61 -22.31
CA LYS A 151 15.67 24.34 -22.66
C LYS A 151 15.80 23.20 -23.69
N GLY A 152 15.16 23.33 -24.85
CA GLY A 152 15.16 22.26 -25.84
C GLY A 152 14.98 22.72 -27.28
N THR A 153 15.92 23.50 -27.82
CA THR A 153 16.23 23.35 -29.25
C THR A 153 17.10 22.09 -29.38
N GLY A 154 16.61 21.10 -30.12
CA GLY A 154 17.09 19.71 -30.20
C GLY A 154 18.49 19.49 -30.78
N LYS A 155 19.47 20.29 -30.34
CA LYS A 155 20.91 20.06 -30.57
C LYS A 155 21.66 19.83 -29.26
N GLY A 156 21.22 20.43 -28.14
CA GLY A 156 21.88 20.23 -26.83
C GLY A 156 21.57 18.88 -26.16
N MET A 157 20.41 18.27 -26.43
CA MET A 157 20.02 16.99 -25.80
C MET A 157 20.67 15.75 -26.42
N MET A 158 21.24 15.84 -27.64
CA MET A 158 21.98 14.71 -28.23
C MET A 158 23.43 14.66 -27.76
N GLU A 159 24.09 15.82 -27.55
CA GLU A 159 25.41 15.86 -26.91
C GLU A 159 25.34 15.43 -25.44
N GLU A 160 24.29 15.80 -24.69
CA GLU A 160 24.09 15.34 -23.31
C GLU A 160 23.63 13.86 -23.22
N MET A 161 23.09 13.26 -24.29
CA MET A 161 22.74 11.83 -24.30
C MET A 161 23.94 10.95 -24.64
N GLU A 162 24.82 11.38 -25.56
CA GLU A 162 26.04 10.62 -25.89
C GLU A 162 27.12 10.73 -24.80
N GLU A 163 27.15 11.79 -23.99
CA GLU A 163 28.02 11.88 -22.80
C GLU A 163 27.42 11.26 -21.52
N MET A 164 26.16 10.80 -21.53
CA MET A 164 25.50 10.17 -20.36
C MET A 164 25.22 8.67 -20.51
N GLU A 165 25.58 8.03 -21.62
CA GLU A 165 25.63 6.56 -21.67
C GLU A 165 26.87 5.99 -20.95
N ASP A 166 27.87 6.83 -20.64
CA ASP A 166 29.12 6.46 -19.95
C ASP A 166 29.22 6.95 -18.48
N MET A 167 28.12 7.36 -17.85
CA MET A 167 28.13 7.76 -16.43
C MET A 167 27.18 6.90 -15.57
N GLU A 168 27.57 5.65 -15.39
CA GLU A 168 27.48 4.98 -14.09
C GLU A 168 28.37 5.73 -13.09
N ASP A 169 27.99 6.95 -12.71
CA ASP A 169 28.76 7.74 -11.75
C ASP A 169 28.11 7.62 -10.36
N GLU A 170 28.66 6.69 -9.60
CA GLU A 170 28.27 6.29 -8.25
C GLU A 170 28.38 7.42 -7.20
N ASP A 171 28.96 8.57 -7.54
CA ASP A 171 29.25 9.64 -6.59
C ASP A 171 28.54 10.99 -6.87
N SER A 172 27.40 11.00 -7.56
CA SER A 172 26.62 12.24 -7.74
C SER A 172 26.05 12.78 -6.40
N PRO A 173 26.44 13.98 -5.94
CA PRO A 173 26.08 14.53 -4.63
C PRO A 173 24.65 15.10 -4.55
N TYR A 174 23.82 14.91 -5.59
CA TYR A 174 22.49 15.52 -5.70
C TYR A 174 21.29 14.58 -5.47
N PHE A 175 21.53 13.30 -5.18
CA PHE A 175 20.52 12.42 -4.57
C PHE A 175 20.70 12.45 -3.04
N PRO A 176 19.76 12.99 -2.24
CA PRO A 176 19.88 12.87 -0.80
C PRO A 176 19.72 11.39 -0.44
N ARG A 177 20.81 10.69 -0.07
CA ARG A 177 20.79 9.27 0.35
C ARG A 177 19.68 8.98 1.37
N ALA A 178 19.36 9.95 2.23
CA ALA A 178 18.23 9.89 3.16
C ALA A 178 16.85 9.71 2.49
N THR A 179 16.60 10.31 1.34
CA THR A 179 15.33 10.16 0.60
C THR A 179 15.21 8.75 0.02
N PHE A 180 16.28 8.23 -0.59
CA PHE A 180 16.32 6.85 -1.08
C PHE A 180 16.00 5.85 0.05
N TYR A 181 16.69 5.98 1.19
CA TYR A 181 16.47 5.09 2.33
C TYR A 181 15.09 5.24 2.98
N ARG A 182 14.52 6.45 3.02
CA ARG A 182 13.13 6.65 3.47
C ARG A 182 12.15 5.94 2.54
N ASN A 183 12.33 6.05 1.22
CA ASN A 183 11.46 5.41 0.25
C ASN A 183 11.54 3.90 0.34
N ARG A 184 12.76 3.34 0.40
CA ARG A 184 13.00 1.90 0.60
C ARG A 184 12.35 1.39 1.89
N GLY A 185 12.58 2.09 3.01
CA GLY A 185 11.98 1.73 4.29
C GLY A 185 10.45 1.81 4.27
N SER A 186 9.90 2.85 3.63
CA SER A 186 8.45 3.04 3.47
C SER A 186 7.81 1.91 2.66
N GLU A 187 8.43 1.54 1.54
CA GLU A 187 7.95 0.46 0.66
C GLU A 187 7.90 -0.89 1.41
N ILE A 188 8.98 -1.25 2.12
CA ILE A 188 9.03 -2.50 2.88
C ILE A 188 7.99 -2.50 4.00
N ALA A 189 7.83 -1.38 4.72
CA ALA A 189 6.81 -1.24 5.76
C ALA A 189 5.38 -1.37 5.19
N ALA A 190 5.11 -0.75 4.03
CA ALA A 190 3.82 -0.85 3.35
C ALA A 190 3.54 -2.29 2.89
N LYS A 191 4.53 -2.98 2.32
CA LYS A 191 4.43 -4.40 1.93
C LYS A 191 4.15 -5.29 3.13
N ALA A 192 4.83 -5.07 4.25
CA ALA A 192 4.59 -5.80 5.49
C ALA A 192 3.18 -5.56 6.04
N GLN A 193 2.73 -4.30 6.04
CA GLN A 193 1.38 -3.93 6.45
C GLN A 193 0.31 -4.57 5.55
N GLY A 194 0.49 -4.55 4.23
CA GLY A 194 -0.42 -5.13 3.26
C GLY A 194 -0.54 -6.65 3.39
N VAL A 195 0.59 -7.37 3.50
CA VAL A 195 0.60 -8.82 3.70
C VAL A 195 -0.11 -9.20 5.00
N LEU A 196 0.16 -8.53 6.11
CA LEU A 196 -0.54 -8.79 7.37
C LEU A 196 -2.01 -8.44 7.29
N GLY A 197 -2.36 -7.28 6.72
CA GLY A 197 -3.73 -6.81 6.58
C GLY A 197 -4.58 -7.77 5.75
N LYS A 198 -4.11 -8.17 4.56
CA LYS A 198 -4.79 -9.11 3.68
C LYS A 198 -5.09 -10.44 4.38
N ASN A 199 -4.09 -11.00 5.05
CA ASN A 199 -4.26 -12.27 5.75
C ASN A 199 -5.17 -12.15 6.99
N LEU A 200 -5.09 -11.02 7.71
CA LEU A 200 -5.98 -10.72 8.83
C LEU A 200 -7.44 -10.62 8.37
N VAL A 201 -7.71 -9.84 7.32
CA VAL A 201 -9.06 -9.67 6.77
C VAL A 201 -9.64 -11.02 6.35
N ARG A 202 -8.86 -11.85 5.64
CA ARG A 202 -9.25 -13.21 5.29
C ARG A 202 -9.59 -14.05 6.53
N ALA A 203 -8.74 -14.03 7.56
CA ALA A 203 -8.97 -14.80 8.77
C ALA A 203 -10.23 -14.34 9.54
N ILE A 204 -10.52 -13.03 9.53
CA ILE A 204 -11.75 -12.48 10.12
C ILE A 204 -12.97 -12.93 9.32
N GLN A 205 -12.92 -12.88 7.98
CA GLN A 205 -14.02 -13.31 7.12
C GLN A 205 -14.32 -14.81 7.28
N GLU A 206 -13.30 -15.66 7.36
CA GLU A 206 -13.46 -17.11 7.43
C GLU A 206 -13.81 -17.62 8.84
N LYS A 207 -13.24 -17.01 9.89
CA LYS A 207 -13.25 -17.57 11.25
C LYS A 207 -13.73 -16.57 12.33
N GLY A 208 -14.17 -15.39 11.92
CA GLY A 208 -14.52 -14.30 12.81
C GLY A 208 -13.31 -13.69 13.53
N THR A 209 -13.55 -12.60 14.26
CA THR A 209 -12.52 -11.87 15.01
C THR A 209 -11.79 -12.74 16.03
N SER A 210 -12.51 -13.61 16.74
CA SER A 210 -11.90 -14.57 17.68
C SER A 210 -10.96 -15.54 16.98
N GLY A 211 -11.37 -16.12 15.84
CA GLY A 211 -10.53 -17.02 15.06
C GLY A 211 -9.28 -16.35 14.48
N ALA A 212 -9.40 -15.09 14.07
CA ALA A 212 -8.31 -14.29 13.53
C ALA A 212 -7.17 -14.02 14.55
N ILE A 213 -7.46 -14.02 15.86
CA ILE A 213 -6.44 -13.88 16.90
C ILE A 213 -5.44 -15.04 16.85
N SER A 214 -5.89 -16.26 16.56
CA SER A 214 -5.02 -17.44 16.44
C SER A 214 -4.04 -17.28 15.29
N PHE A 215 -4.50 -16.73 14.17
CA PHE A 215 -3.65 -16.38 13.02
C PHE A 215 -2.56 -15.37 13.42
N CYS A 216 -2.93 -14.32 14.17
CA CYS A 216 -1.97 -13.33 14.66
C CYS A 216 -0.87 -13.93 15.55
N LYS A 217 -1.16 -15.01 16.29
CA LYS A 217 -0.19 -15.68 17.18
C LYS A 217 0.80 -16.52 16.42
N VAL A 218 0.31 -17.26 15.42
CA VAL A 218 1.11 -18.28 14.74
C VAL A 218 1.83 -17.71 13.52
N GLN A 219 1.18 -16.84 12.74
CA GLN A 219 1.65 -16.51 11.39
C GLN A 219 2.15 -15.07 11.23
N ALA A 220 1.75 -14.15 12.11
CA ALA A 220 2.08 -12.74 11.90
C ALA A 220 3.60 -12.47 11.88
N MET A 221 4.39 -13.19 12.67
CA MET A 221 5.85 -13.06 12.64
C MET A 221 6.45 -13.69 11.38
N SER A 222 6.07 -14.93 11.06
CA SER A 222 6.54 -15.60 9.84
C SER A 222 6.26 -14.82 8.55
N LEU A 223 5.12 -14.12 8.50
CA LEU A 223 4.77 -13.26 7.37
C LEU A 223 5.66 -12.02 7.28
N THR A 224 5.93 -11.35 8.40
CA THR A 224 6.86 -10.21 8.40
C THR A 224 8.29 -10.66 8.13
N ASP A 225 8.70 -11.83 8.61
CA ASP A 225 10.01 -12.43 8.34
C ASP A 225 10.16 -12.73 6.85
N SER A 226 9.12 -13.30 6.22
CA SER A 226 9.09 -13.55 4.77
C SER A 226 9.22 -12.26 3.95
N VAL A 227 8.53 -11.19 4.38
CA VAL A 227 8.70 -9.86 3.76
C VAL A 227 10.12 -9.37 3.95
N GLY A 228 10.72 -9.54 5.14
CA GLY A 228 12.12 -9.19 5.38
C GLY A 228 13.07 -9.90 4.41
N ILE A 229 12.99 -11.23 4.34
CA ILE A 229 13.84 -12.06 3.47
C ILE A 229 13.73 -11.62 2.01
N MET A 230 12.51 -11.42 1.49
CA MET A 230 12.29 -11.01 0.10
C MET A 230 12.84 -9.61 -0.24
N ASN A 231 13.09 -8.75 0.74
CA ASN A 231 13.58 -7.39 0.52
C ASN A 231 14.99 -7.17 1.10
N ASN A 232 15.70 -8.25 1.44
CA ASN A 232 17.01 -8.23 2.10
C ASN A 232 17.03 -7.27 3.31
N ALA A 233 16.00 -7.40 4.16
CA ALA A 233 15.77 -6.53 5.31
C ALA A 233 15.29 -7.33 6.52
N ILE A 234 15.42 -6.75 7.70
CA ILE A 234 14.79 -7.22 8.92
C ILE A 234 13.55 -6.36 9.17
N VAL A 235 12.39 -6.99 9.25
CA VAL A 235 11.10 -6.33 9.43
C VAL A 235 10.52 -6.71 10.78
N LYS A 236 10.27 -5.72 11.63
CA LYS A 236 9.72 -5.95 12.97
C LYS A 236 8.62 -4.95 13.29
N ARG A 237 7.60 -5.41 14.03
CA ARG A 237 6.65 -4.51 14.71
C ARG A 237 7.14 -4.23 16.12
N VAL A 238 7.05 -2.98 16.53
CA VAL A 238 7.52 -2.51 17.84
C VAL A 238 6.42 -1.75 18.55
N SER A 239 6.25 -1.96 19.85
CA SER A 239 5.23 -1.30 20.66
C SER A 239 5.62 -1.21 22.14
N ASP A 240 5.24 -0.11 22.76
CA ASP A 240 5.28 0.10 24.21
C ASP A 240 4.15 -0.61 24.97
N LYS A 241 3.09 -1.04 24.27
CA LYS A 241 1.99 -1.90 24.77
C LYS A 241 1.86 -3.17 23.89
N PRO A 242 2.83 -4.09 23.95
CA PRO A 242 2.86 -5.26 23.08
C PRO A 242 1.74 -6.27 23.40
N ARG A 243 1.23 -6.94 22.36
CA ARG A 243 0.42 -8.16 22.51
C ARG A 243 1.31 -9.40 22.58
N ASN A 244 2.27 -9.47 21.66
CA ASN A 244 3.37 -10.43 21.73
C ASN A 244 4.59 -9.70 22.33
N LEU A 245 5.13 -10.23 23.43
CA LEU A 245 6.27 -9.67 24.15
C LEU A 245 7.53 -9.49 23.29
N GLN A 246 7.69 -10.26 22.21
CA GLN A 246 8.80 -10.10 21.26
C GLN A 246 8.78 -8.74 20.54
N ASN A 247 7.62 -8.07 20.50
CA ASN A 247 7.43 -6.74 19.92
C ASN A 247 7.59 -5.60 20.95
N ARG A 248 8.04 -5.89 22.17
CA ARG A 248 8.27 -4.85 23.17
C ARG A 248 9.33 -3.86 22.69
N ALA A 249 9.01 -2.58 22.79
CA ALA A 249 9.93 -1.49 22.48
C ALA A 249 11.07 -1.41 23.50
N THR A 250 12.25 -1.08 23.02
CA THR A 250 13.35 -0.60 23.87
C THR A 250 13.04 0.79 24.45
N ALA A 251 13.86 1.29 25.37
CA ALA A 251 13.73 2.65 25.90
C ALA A 251 13.83 3.71 24.79
N GLU A 252 14.74 3.52 23.83
CA GLU A 252 14.89 4.40 22.67
C GLU A 252 13.67 4.33 21.74
N GLU A 253 13.23 3.13 21.40
CA GLU A 253 12.07 2.90 20.54
C GLU A 253 10.77 3.45 21.17
N THR A 254 10.66 3.42 22.50
CA THR A 254 9.56 4.07 23.23
C THR A 254 9.56 5.59 23.01
N GLY A 255 10.75 6.21 22.97
CA GLY A 255 10.91 7.62 22.61
C GLY A 255 10.36 7.94 21.21
N TYR A 256 10.59 7.06 20.23
CA TYR A 256 10.06 7.23 18.87
C TYR A 256 8.54 7.10 18.81
N ILE A 257 7.96 6.15 19.54
CA ILE A 257 6.50 6.00 19.64
C ILE A 257 5.88 7.27 20.23
N ILE A 258 6.49 7.85 21.28
CA ILE A 258 6.06 9.13 21.86
C ILE A 258 6.17 10.28 20.84
N ALA A 259 7.26 10.32 20.07
CA ALA A 259 7.43 11.31 19.01
C ALA A 259 6.33 11.20 17.94
N PHE A 260 5.99 10.00 17.50
CA PHE A 260 4.89 9.79 16.54
C PHE A 260 3.52 10.18 17.10
N ARG A 261 3.26 9.96 18.39
CA ARG A 261 2.02 10.45 19.03
C ARG A 261 1.91 11.98 18.92
N ARG A 262 3.00 12.69 19.23
CA ARG A 262 3.06 14.16 19.10
C ARG A 262 2.88 14.61 17.64
N GLN A 263 3.50 13.93 16.68
CA GLN A 263 3.32 14.24 15.26
C GLN A 263 1.85 14.07 14.83
N LEU A 264 1.20 12.99 15.26
CA LEU A 264 -0.21 12.73 14.96
C LEU A 264 -1.14 13.78 15.60
N GLU A 265 -0.86 14.19 16.84
CA GLU A 265 -1.57 15.30 17.52
C GLU A 265 -1.39 16.64 16.78
N ASN A 266 -0.17 16.92 16.29
CA ASN A 266 0.11 18.12 15.54
C ASN A 266 -0.57 18.10 14.17
N GLN A 267 -0.53 16.97 13.47
CA GLN A 267 -1.24 16.79 12.20
C GLN A 267 -2.75 17.01 12.36
N ALA A 268 -3.35 16.52 13.45
CA ALA A 268 -4.77 16.77 13.75
C ALA A 268 -5.11 18.25 13.96
N LYS A 269 -4.10 19.08 14.26
CA LYS A 269 -4.20 20.56 14.38
C LYS A 269 -3.77 21.28 13.10
N ASN A 270 -3.55 20.55 12.00
CA ASN A 270 -2.96 21.05 10.75
C ASN A 270 -1.56 21.68 10.95
N GLN A 271 -0.77 21.14 11.89
CA GLN A 271 0.55 21.65 12.27
C GLN A 271 1.67 20.68 11.86
N GLY A 272 1.80 20.48 10.55
CA GLY A 272 2.81 19.60 9.97
C GLY A 272 2.32 18.17 9.79
N GLU A 273 3.25 17.30 9.40
CA GLU A 273 2.96 15.95 8.93
C GLU A 273 3.71 14.91 9.74
N ILE A 274 3.20 13.68 9.70
CA ILE A 274 3.93 12.52 10.23
C ILE A 274 5.12 12.23 9.32
N ARG A 275 6.32 12.27 9.90
CA ARG A 275 7.57 11.98 9.20
C ARG A 275 8.22 10.74 9.80
N PRO A 276 8.58 9.75 8.96
CA PRO A 276 9.29 8.57 9.45
C PRO A 276 10.67 8.95 10.00
N ILE A 277 11.15 8.14 10.94
CA ILE A 277 12.46 8.33 11.55
C ILE A 277 13.46 7.46 10.79
N LEU A 278 14.54 8.08 10.33
CA LEU A 278 15.67 7.39 9.72
C LEU A 278 16.87 7.50 10.65
N LYS A 279 17.51 6.38 10.94
CA LYS A 279 18.80 6.33 11.63
C LYS A 279 19.83 5.59 10.81
N GLU A 280 21.00 6.20 10.72
CA GLU A 280 22.21 5.54 10.29
C GLU A 280 23.03 5.29 11.56
N MET A 281 23.18 4.02 11.93
CA MET A 281 24.06 3.63 13.04
C MET A 281 25.46 3.46 12.44
N GLY A 282 26.52 3.86 13.16
CA GLY A 282 27.90 3.75 12.67
C GLY A 282 28.17 2.36 12.08
N GLY A 283 28.46 2.32 10.77
CA GLY A 283 28.46 1.10 9.95
C GLY A 283 27.60 1.24 8.68
N GLU A 284 27.33 0.09 8.05
CA GLU A 284 26.53 -0.01 6.82
C GLU A 284 25.03 -0.18 7.10
N GLU A 285 24.53 0.02 8.31
CA GLU A 285 23.12 -0.27 8.62
C GLU A 285 22.24 0.99 8.64
N VAL A 286 21.07 0.85 8.04
CA VAL A 286 20.01 1.86 8.04
C VAL A 286 18.80 1.31 8.76
N TYR A 287 18.23 2.14 9.64
CA TYR A 287 17.00 1.85 10.37
C TYR A 287 15.93 2.86 10.00
N TYR A 288 14.80 2.36 9.53
CA TYR A 288 13.61 3.13 9.21
C TYR A 288 12.48 2.78 10.18
N TYR A 289 11.80 3.81 10.68
CA TYR A 289 10.65 3.66 11.57
C TYR A 289 9.45 4.46 11.06
N SER A 290 8.28 3.83 11.02
CA SER A 290 7.00 4.47 10.68
C SER A 290 5.89 4.03 11.63
N PRO A 291 4.95 4.92 12.01
CA PRO A 291 3.93 4.58 12.98
C PRO A 291 2.87 3.64 12.40
N ILE A 292 2.29 2.82 13.28
CA ILE A 292 1.08 2.04 13.02
C ILE A 292 -0.07 2.76 13.70
N VAL A 293 -0.92 3.40 12.90
CA VAL A 293 -2.08 4.17 13.38
C VAL A 293 -3.32 3.28 13.35
N THR A 294 -4.09 3.28 14.43
CA THR A 294 -5.32 2.49 14.56
C THR A 294 -6.46 3.04 13.69
N ASN A 295 -7.29 2.14 13.17
CA ASN A 295 -8.56 2.44 12.55
C ASN A 295 -9.70 1.63 13.20
N ALA A 296 -10.93 1.79 12.71
CA ALA A 296 -12.11 1.11 13.26
C ALA A 296 -11.97 -0.43 13.32
N MET A 297 -11.36 -1.04 12.30
CA MET A 297 -11.12 -2.49 12.29
C MET A 297 -10.15 -2.91 13.40
N CYS A 298 -9.13 -2.10 13.70
CA CYS A 298 -8.18 -2.39 14.77
C CYS A 298 -8.88 -2.51 16.14
N LEU A 299 -9.93 -1.72 16.37
CA LEU A 299 -10.58 -1.62 17.68
C LEU A 299 -11.32 -2.89 18.08
N GLN A 300 -11.69 -3.75 17.13
CA GLN A 300 -12.28 -5.06 17.41
C GLN A 300 -11.39 -5.95 18.29
N CYS A 301 -10.07 -5.69 18.29
CA CYS A 301 -9.07 -6.43 19.07
C CYS A 301 -8.22 -5.53 19.98
N HIS A 302 -8.15 -4.23 19.71
CA HIS A 302 -7.28 -3.28 20.40
C HIS A 302 -8.05 -2.16 21.11
N GLY A 303 -9.38 -2.09 20.98
CA GLY A 303 -10.23 -1.06 21.58
C GLY A 303 -10.48 -1.25 23.08
N LYS A 304 -11.49 -0.58 23.63
CA LYS A 304 -11.87 -0.75 25.05
C LYS A 304 -12.60 -2.08 25.22
N SER A 305 -12.31 -2.74 26.35
CA SER A 305 -12.88 -4.06 26.66
C SER A 305 -14.36 -3.93 27.02
N GLY A 306 -15.22 -4.79 26.47
CA GLY A 306 -16.66 -4.77 26.74
C GLY A 306 -17.46 -3.75 25.91
N SER A 307 -16.78 -2.92 25.11
CA SER A 307 -17.41 -2.04 24.11
C SER A 307 -16.97 -2.41 22.70
N GLU A 308 -15.75 -2.04 22.29
CA GLU A 308 -15.25 -2.36 20.94
C GLU A 308 -14.73 -3.79 20.87
N ILE A 309 -14.15 -4.32 21.96
CA ILE A 309 -13.73 -5.72 22.04
C ILE A 309 -14.83 -6.54 22.69
N GLN A 310 -15.46 -7.41 21.90
CA GLN A 310 -16.54 -8.30 22.34
C GLN A 310 -16.01 -9.40 23.28
N GLU A 311 -16.85 -9.88 24.20
CA GLU A 311 -16.46 -10.90 25.21
C GLU A 311 -15.83 -12.18 24.62
N PRO A 312 -16.35 -12.78 23.53
CA PRO A 312 -15.69 -13.94 22.90
C PRO A 312 -14.25 -13.66 22.45
N VAL A 313 -13.99 -12.44 21.99
CA VAL A 313 -12.68 -11.98 21.56
C VAL A 313 -11.77 -11.77 22.77
N LEU A 314 -12.28 -11.14 23.84
CA LEU A 314 -11.55 -10.98 25.11
C LEU A 314 -11.12 -12.31 25.71
N ASN A 315 -12.00 -13.31 25.73
CA ASN A 315 -11.69 -14.64 26.24
C ASN A 315 -10.58 -15.31 25.43
N THR A 316 -10.64 -15.19 24.10
CA THR A 316 -9.60 -15.70 23.20
C THR A 316 -8.26 -14.98 23.42
N LEU A 317 -8.28 -13.66 23.59
CA LEU A 317 -7.09 -12.87 23.90
C LEU A 317 -6.46 -13.30 25.23
N ARG A 318 -7.25 -13.44 26.30
CA ARG A 318 -6.78 -13.89 27.62
C ARG A 318 -6.14 -15.28 27.54
N ALA A 319 -6.73 -16.20 26.79
CA ALA A 319 -6.22 -17.56 26.63
C ALA A 319 -4.92 -17.61 25.82
N LEU A 320 -4.84 -16.87 24.71
CA LEU A 320 -3.71 -16.95 23.78
C LEU A 320 -2.55 -16.02 24.16
N TYR A 321 -2.84 -14.90 24.82
CA TYR A 321 -1.91 -13.84 25.21
C TYR A 321 -2.15 -13.38 26.65
N PRO A 322 -1.74 -14.16 27.66
CA PRO A 322 -1.97 -13.83 29.07
C PRO A 322 -1.29 -12.52 29.51
N ALA A 323 -0.20 -12.12 28.85
CA ALA A 323 0.53 -10.87 29.10
C ALA A 323 0.15 -9.74 28.12
N ASP A 324 -1.05 -9.77 27.53
CA ASP A 324 -1.47 -8.77 26.54
C ASP A 324 -1.69 -7.38 27.14
N GLU A 325 -0.91 -6.40 26.66
CA GLU A 325 -1.04 -4.98 27.02
C GLU A 325 -1.78 -4.16 25.94
N ALA A 326 -2.06 -4.76 24.77
CA ALA A 326 -2.45 -4.07 23.55
C ALA A 326 -3.93 -3.68 23.47
N ARG A 327 -4.49 -3.08 24.51
CA ARG A 327 -5.92 -2.77 24.62
C ARG A 327 -6.16 -1.31 25.05
N GLY A 328 -7.39 -0.84 24.87
CA GLY A 328 -7.83 0.50 25.24
C GLY A 328 -7.42 1.60 24.26
N TYR A 329 -7.17 1.24 22.99
CA TYR A 329 -6.93 2.21 21.93
C TYR A 329 -8.25 2.79 21.41
N GLU A 330 -8.16 3.96 20.79
CA GLU A 330 -9.21 4.60 20.00
C GLU A 330 -8.75 4.72 18.54
N THR A 331 -9.64 5.11 17.63
CA THR A 331 -9.28 5.37 16.22
C THR A 331 -8.29 6.54 16.14
N GLY A 332 -7.31 6.45 15.24
CA GLY A 332 -6.33 7.53 15.05
C GLY A 332 -5.30 7.63 16.17
N GLN A 333 -4.96 6.51 16.82
CA GLN A 333 -3.92 6.46 17.85
C GLN A 333 -2.72 5.63 17.39
N VAL A 334 -1.53 5.97 17.88
CA VAL A 334 -0.31 5.20 17.61
C VAL A 334 -0.32 3.90 18.42
N ARG A 335 -0.62 2.79 17.74
CA ARG A 335 -0.56 1.43 18.29
C ARG A 335 0.88 0.99 18.56
N GLY A 336 1.79 1.39 17.70
CA GLY A 336 3.20 1.02 17.70
C GLY A 336 3.85 1.56 16.44
N MET A 337 4.89 0.89 15.96
CA MET A 337 5.60 1.28 14.74
C MET A 337 6.17 0.05 14.03
N TRP A 338 6.43 0.22 12.74
CA TRP A 338 7.33 -0.62 11.98
C TRP A 338 8.78 -0.23 12.28
N LYS A 339 9.65 -1.23 12.35
CA LYS A 339 11.11 -1.10 12.34
C LYS A 339 11.62 -1.91 11.17
N ILE A 340 12.24 -1.23 10.22
CA ILE A 340 12.88 -1.84 9.06
C ILE A 340 14.36 -1.59 9.18
N GLN A 341 15.15 -2.65 9.18
CA GLN A 341 16.61 -2.58 9.14
C GLN A 341 17.08 -3.18 7.83
N PHE A 342 17.93 -2.47 7.12
CA PHE A 342 18.57 -2.95 5.90
C PHE A 342 19.99 -2.40 5.82
N VAL A 343 20.83 -3.09 5.06
CA VAL A 343 22.18 -2.61 4.78
C VAL A 343 22.09 -1.49 3.75
N LYS A 344 22.92 -0.46 3.90
CA LYS A 344 23.22 0.51 2.85
C LYS A 344 23.59 -0.30 1.62
N GLU A 345 23.05 0.07 0.47
CA GLU A 345 23.55 -0.54 -0.75
C GLU A 345 25.01 -0.12 -0.89
N SER A 346 25.90 -1.09 -0.70
CA SER A 346 27.29 -0.99 -1.14
C SER A 346 27.20 -0.98 -2.65
N GLN A 347 27.59 0.15 -3.21
CA GLN A 347 28.02 0.29 -4.59
C GLN A 347 29.05 -0.79 -4.92
#